data_AF-A0A022R9D3-F1
#
_entry.id   AF-A0A022R9D3-F1
#
_cell.length_a   1.000
_cell.length_b   1.000
_cell.length_c   1.000
_cell.angle_alpha   90.00
_cell.angle_beta   90.00
_cell.angle_gamma   90.00
#
_symmetry.space_group_name_H-M   'P 1'
#
loop_
_entity.id
_entity.type
_entity.pdbx_description
1 polymer ?
#
loop_
_entity_poly.entity_id
_entity_poly.type
_entity_poly.pdbx_seq_one_letter_code
_entity_poly.pdbx_strand_id
1 'polypeptide(L)'
;MASTLANLFTVVTATLLIAGSYAFTTLKVADDKPLQFTYSGATGPDKWAGLNPNFSLCASGKSQSPVDIVTEKAVTNNELKPLVRDYRPTVDNVTLVDYKFTVGIEYPEHTGSIIVDNKQYSFKQMHWHSPSEHRINGHR
;
A
#
# COMPACT_ATOMS: atom_id res chain seq x y z
N MET A 1 -38.79 -2.52 47.46
CA MET A 1 -38.89 -2.06 46.05
C MET A 1 -37.86 -0.99 45.64
N ALA A 2 -36.91 -0.58 46.51
CA ALA A 2 -35.87 0.38 46.14
C ALA A 2 -34.49 -0.26 45.80
N SER A 3 -34.24 -1.49 46.24
CA SER A 3 -32.94 -2.17 46.05
C SER A 3 -32.78 -2.88 44.71
N THR A 4 -33.87 -3.18 44.01
CA THR A 4 -33.85 -3.87 42.70
C THR A 4 -33.61 -2.93 41.52
N LEU A 5 -33.92 -1.64 41.65
CA LEU A 5 -33.71 -0.63 40.60
C LEU A 5 -32.26 -0.14 40.53
N ALA A 6 -31.53 -0.12 41.66
CA ALA A 6 -30.12 0.29 41.70
C ALA A 6 -29.18 -0.71 41.02
N ASN A 7 -29.48 -2.00 41.09
CA ASN A 7 -28.70 -3.06 40.44
C ASN A 7 -28.96 -3.15 38.93
N LEU A 8 -30.10 -2.66 38.44
CA LEU A 8 -30.39 -2.65 37.00
C LEU A 8 -29.62 -1.54 36.28
N PHE A 9 -29.38 -0.40 36.95
CA PHE A 9 -28.63 0.72 36.39
C PHE A 9 -27.11 0.49 36.32
N THR A 10 -26.55 -0.31 37.23
CA THR A 10 -25.10 -0.63 37.24
C THR A 10 -24.72 -1.71 36.24
N VAL A 11 -25.65 -2.64 35.92
CA VAL A 11 -25.40 -3.68 34.91
C VAL A 11 -25.46 -3.12 33.48
N VAL A 12 -26.29 -2.09 33.24
CA VAL A 12 -26.42 -1.46 31.91
C VAL A 12 -25.25 -0.54 31.56
N THR A 13 -24.57 0.05 32.55
CA THR A 13 -23.35 0.86 32.30
C THR A 13 -22.09 0.01 32.10
N ALA A 14 -22.03 -1.20 32.65
CA ALA A 14 -20.87 -2.09 32.50
C ALA A 14 -20.80 -2.77 31.12
N THR A 15 -21.94 -3.04 30.46
CA THR A 15 -21.95 -3.61 29.09
C THR A 15 -21.70 -2.57 28.00
N LEU A 16 -21.92 -1.28 28.27
CA LEU A 16 -21.64 -0.21 27.31
C LEU A 16 -20.14 0.15 27.20
N LEU A 17 -19.30 -0.30 28.14
CA LEU A 17 -17.86 -0.02 28.16
C LEU A 17 -17.00 -1.09 27.46
N ILE A 18 -17.59 -2.21 27.01
CA ILE A 18 -16.90 -3.24 26.20
C ILE A 18 -17.45 -3.26 24.76
N ALA A 19 -18.13 -2.19 24.35
CA ALA A 19 -18.22 -1.82 22.94
C ALA A 19 -17.05 -0.88 22.59
N GLY A 20 -15.86 -1.20 23.09
CA GLY A 20 -14.64 -0.60 22.58
C GLY A 20 -14.58 -0.96 21.11
N SER A 21 -14.69 0.05 20.25
CA SER A 21 -14.54 -0.04 18.82
C SER A 21 -13.17 -0.65 18.52
N TYR A 22 -13.14 -1.98 18.38
CA TYR A 22 -12.00 -2.66 17.79
C TYR A 22 -11.98 -2.19 16.33
N ALA A 23 -11.08 -1.27 16.01
CA ALA A 23 -10.65 -1.10 14.64
C ALA A 23 -10.03 -2.45 14.24
N PHE A 24 -10.83 -3.33 13.63
CA PHE A 24 -10.36 -4.62 13.17
C PHE A 24 -9.46 -4.37 11.96
N THR A 25 -8.14 -4.34 12.19
CA THR A 25 -7.19 -4.48 11.10
C THR A 25 -7.30 -5.92 10.59
N THR A 26 -7.99 -6.11 9.46
CA THR A 26 -8.05 -7.41 8.80
C THR A 26 -6.69 -7.69 8.16
N LEU A 27 -6.07 -8.81 8.54
CA LEU A 27 -4.88 -9.32 7.87
C LEU A 27 -5.31 -10.24 6.73
N LYS A 28 -4.79 -9.98 5.52
CA LYS A 28 -4.99 -10.81 4.33
C LYS A 28 -3.63 -11.33 3.87
N VAL A 29 -3.56 -12.62 3.55
CA VAL A 29 -2.38 -13.19 2.87
C VAL A 29 -2.78 -13.41 1.41
N ALA A 30 -1.88 -13.10 0.48
CA ALA A 30 -2.11 -13.37 -0.93
C ALA A 30 -2.34 -14.86 -1.18
N ASP A 31 -3.17 -15.16 -2.19
CA ASP A 31 -3.58 -16.51 -2.59
C ASP A 31 -2.37 -17.48 -2.70
N ASP A 32 -2.59 -18.75 -2.36
CA ASP A 32 -1.54 -19.77 -2.30
C ASP A 32 -1.12 -20.32 -3.67
N LYS A 33 -1.42 -19.58 -4.74
CA LYS A 33 -0.94 -19.90 -6.08
C LYS A 33 0.59 -19.87 -6.12
N PRO A 34 1.21 -20.78 -6.89
CA PRO A 34 2.65 -20.78 -7.12
C PRO A 34 3.11 -19.40 -7.61
N LEU A 35 4.20 -18.91 -7.01
CA LEU A 35 4.82 -17.66 -7.40
C LEU A 35 5.42 -17.82 -8.80
N GLN A 36 4.96 -16.99 -9.75
CA GLN A 36 5.49 -17.02 -11.11
C GLN A 36 6.89 -16.42 -11.23
N PHE A 37 7.33 -15.68 -10.21
CA PHE A 37 8.63 -15.00 -10.17
C PHE A 37 9.17 -14.95 -8.74
N THR A 38 10.45 -14.66 -8.59
CA THR A 38 11.13 -14.41 -7.30
C THR A 38 12.11 -13.24 -7.45
N TYR A 39 12.76 -12.85 -6.34
CA TYR A 39 13.86 -11.88 -6.34
C TYR A 39 15.25 -12.52 -6.39
N SER A 40 15.36 -13.85 -6.56
CA SER A 40 16.63 -14.57 -6.67
C SER A 40 16.49 -15.97 -7.30
N GLY A 41 17.59 -16.54 -7.79
CA GLY A 41 17.62 -17.89 -8.34
C GLY A 41 17.02 -18.00 -9.75
N ALA A 42 16.50 -19.18 -10.10
CA ALA A 42 16.07 -19.51 -11.47
C ALA A 42 14.89 -18.67 -11.99
N THR A 43 14.13 -18.05 -11.08
CA THR A 43 12.97 -17.20 -11.38
C THR A 43 13.19 -15.73 -10.96
N GLY A 44 14.46 -15.33 -10.82
CA GLY A 44 14.88 -13.98 -10.42
C GLY A 44 14.66 -12.88 -11.46
N PRO A 45 14.91 -11.60 -11.11
CA PRO A 45 14.57 -10.44 -11.94
C PRO A 45 15.20 -10.44 -13.34
N ASP A 46 16.43 -10.93 -13.47
CA ASP A 46 17.13 -11.06 -14.75
C ASP A 46 16.49 -12.11 -15.70
N LYS A 47 15.55 -12.91 -15.18
CA LYS A 47 14.83 -13.96 -15.91
C LYS A 47 13.34 -13.69 -16.08
N TRP A 48 12.76 -12.67 -15.44
CA TRP A 48 11.30 -12.44 -15.42
C TRP A 48 10.64 -12.46 -16.80
N ALA A 49 11.26 -11.85 -17.81
CA ALA A 49 10.71 -11.82 -19.17
C ALA A 49 10.56 -13.21 -19.82
N GLY A 50 11.35 -14.21 -19.38
CA GLY A 50 11.28 -15.58 -19.87
C GLY A 50 10.28 -16.47 -19.11
N LEU A 51 9.72 -16.00 -17.99
CA LEU A 51 8.83 -16.80 -17.14
C LEU A 51 7.40 -16.85 -17.70
N ASN A 52 6.96 -15.78 -18.35
CA ASN A 52 5.63 -15.66 -18.92
C ASN A 52 5.67 -14.71 -20.14
N PRO A 53 5.02 -15.03 -21.28
CA PRO A 53 4.95 -14.12 -22.44
C PRO A 53 4.44 -12.70 -22.09
N ASN A 54 3.56 -12.59 -21.10
CA ASN A 54 3.03 -11.31 -20.62
C ASN A 54 4.07 -10.47 -19.86
N PHE A 55 5.22 -11.03 -19.50
CA PHE A 55 6.32 -10.33 -18.81
C PHE A 55 7.41 -9.84 -19.77
N SER A 56 7.20 -9.94 -21.08
CA SER A 56 8.20 -9.57 -22.10
C SER A 56 8.77 -8.15 -21.94
N LEU A 57 7.97 -7.20 -21.44
CA LEU A 57 8.40 -5.82 -21.17
C LEU A 57 9.47 -5.72 -20.09
N CYS A 58 9.62 -6.69 -19.18
CA CYS A 58 10.69 -6.71 -18.18
C CYS A 58 12.09 -6.71 -18.82
N ALA A 59 12.23 -7.22 -20.06
CA ALA A 59 13.48 -7.19 -20.81
C ALA A 59 13.46 -6.21 -21.99
N SER A 60 12.33 -6.10 -22.69
CA SER A 60 12.25 -5.29 -23.92
C SER A 60 11.90 -3.82 -23.67
N GLY A 61 11.30 -3.51 -22.51
CA GLY A 61 10.87 -2.17 -22.13
C GLY A 61 12.05 -1.19 -22.05
N LYS A 62 11.82 0.05 -22.51
CA LYS A 62 12.84 1.12 -22.51
C LYS A 62 12.66 2.16 -21.39
N SER A 63 11.56 2.06 -20.67
CA SER A 63 11.22 2.90 -19.51
C SER A 63 10.83 2.00 -18.35
N GLN A 64 11.79 1.24 -17.83
CA GLN A 64 11.61 0.38 -16.66
C GLN A 64 11.98 1.14 -15.37
N SER A 65 11.40 0.70 -14.27
CA SER A 65 11.76 1.12 -12.91
C SER A 65 12.27 -0.08 -12.12
N PRO A 66 13.05 0.12 -11.04
CA PRO A 66 13.56 1.41 -10.52
C PRO A 66 14.69 2.01 -11.39
N VAL A 67 15.06 3.26 -11.08
CA VAL A 67 16.24 3.94 -11.65
C VAL A 67 17.14 4.52 -10.56
N ASP A 68 18.37 4.85 -10.93
CA ASP A 68 19.23 5.73 -10.13
C ASP A 68 18.91 7.19 -10.48
N ILE A 69 18.47 7.94 -9.47
CA ILE A 69 18.18 9.36 -9.59
C ILE A 69 19.48 10.11 -9.39
N VAL A 70 20.17 10.37 -10.50
CA VAL A 70 21.41 11.16 -10.53
C VAL A 70 21.03 12.65 -10.53
N THR A 71 21.12 13.29 -9.37
CA THR A 71 20.57 14.64 -9.15
C THR A 71 21.25 15.70 -10.03
N GLU A 72 22.53 15.53 -10.37
CA GLU A 72 23.26 16.41 -11.29
C GLU A 72 22.77 16.32 -12.76
N LYS A 73 22.14 15.21 -13.15
CA LYS A 73 21.58 14.99 -14.50
C LYS A 73 20.08 15.28 -14.56
N ALA A 74 19.44 15.51 -13.42
CA ALA A 74 18.03 15.83 -13.38
C ALA A 74 17.79 17.20 -14.01
N VAL A 75 16.82 17.27 -14.92
CA VAL A 75 16.43 18.53 -15.55
C VAL A 75 15.38 19.21 -14.68
N THR A 76 15.69 20.40 -14.18
CA THR A 76 14.72 21.22 -13.46
C THR A 76 13.64 21.70 -14.42
N ASN A 77 12.39 21.39 -14.11
CA ASN A 77 11.24 21.91 -14.83
C ASN A 77 10.45 22.85 -13.92
N ASN A 78 10.52 24.16 -14.20
CA ASN A 78 9.83 25.20 -13.44
C ASN A 78 8.32 25.24 -13.68
N GLU A 79 7.80 24.49 -14.66
CA GLU A 79 6.38 24.34 -14.94
C GLU A 79 5.72 23.29 -14.03
N LEU A 80 6.52 22.44 -13.36
CA LEU A 80 6.00 21.48 -12.39
C LEU A 80 5.36 22.22 -11.21
N LYS A 81 4.08 21.93 -11.00
CA LYS A 81 3.33 22.45 -9.86
C LYS A 81 3.58 21.59 -8.63
N PRO A 82 3.39 22.14 -7.41
CA PRO A 82 3.39 21.33 -6.20
C PRO A 82 2.44 20.13 -6.33
N LEU A 83 2.88 18.96 -5.88
CA LEU A 83 2.04 17.77 -5.86
C LEU A 83 0.87 17.97 -4.86
N VAL A 84 -0.34 18.14 -5.39
CA VAL A 84 -1.56 18.26 -4.59
C VAL A 84 -2.03 16.87 -4.18
N ARG A 85 -2.14 16.66 -2.86
CA ARG A 85 -2.61 15.41 -2.24
C ARG A 85 -3.86 15.72 -1.43
N ASP A 86 -4.99 15.11 -1.79
CA ASP A 86 -6.22 15.12 -0.99
C ASP A 86 -6.40 13.71 -0.43
N TYR A 87 -5.62 13.37 0.58
CA TYR A 87 -5.76 12.12 1.34
C TYR A 87 -6.58 12.38 2.57
N ARG A 88 -7.53 11.49 2.85
CA ARG A 88 -8.45 11.62 3.96
C ARG A 88 -8.25 10.44 4.90
N PRO A 89 -8.26 10.66 6.22
CA PRO A 89 -8.45 9.56 7.14
C PRO A 89 -9.71 8.80 6.74
N THR A 90 -9.59 7.49 6.58
CA THR A 90 -10.76 6.65 6.32
C THR A 90 -11.28 6.12 7.65
N VAL A 91 -12.60 6.18 7.82
CA VAL A 91 -13.31 5.52 8.92
C VAL A 91 -13.66 4.08 8.56
N ASP A 92 -13.52 3.72 7.29
CA ASP A 92 -13.75 2.38 6.77
C ASP A 92 -12.53 1.49 7.03
N ASN A 93 -12.75 0.18 7.04
CA ASN A 93 -11.69 -0.79 7.31
C ASN A 93 -10.61 -0.74 6.22
N VAL A 94 -9.35 -0.62 6.65
CA VAL A 94 -8.17 -0.84 5.82
C VAL A 94 -7.68 -2.28 6.01
N THR A 95 -7.09 -2.86 4.97
CA THR A 95 -6.61 -4.25 5.02
C THR A 95 -5.08 -4.27 4.93
N LEU A 96 -4.42 -4.86 5.92
CA LEU A 96 -3.00 -5.16 5.85
C LEU A 96 -2.82 -6.46 5.06
N VAL A 97 -1.96 -6.44 4.05
CA VAL A 97 -1.78 -7.55 3.11
C VAL A 97 -0.32 -8.00 3.09
N ASP A 98 -0.11 -9.31 3.22
CA ASP A 98 1.15 -9.96 2.86
C ASP A 98 1.06 -10.48 1.40
N TYR A 99 1.73 -9.80 0.47
CA TYR A 99 1.81 -10.17 -0.94
C TYR A 99 2.93 -11.20 -1.22
N LYS A 100 3.45 -11.88 -0.20
CA LYS A 100 4.60 -12.79 -0.21
C LYS A 100 5.94 -12.08 -0.43
N PHE A 101 6.02 -11.14 -1.36
CA PHE A 101 7.24 -10.36 -1.62
C PHE A 101 7.23 -8.96 -1.02
N THR A 102 6.05 -8.42 -0.73
CA THR A 102 5.90 -7.11 -0.10
C THR A 102 4.81 -7.21 0.96
N VAL A 103 4.93 -6.38 1.99
CA VAL A 103 3.79 -6.03 2.84
C VAL A 103 3.14 -4.79 2.23
N GLY A 104 1.82 -4.71 2.27
CA GLY A 104 1.08 -3.54 1.80
C GLY A 104 -0.20 -3.30 2.57
N ILE A 105 -0.80 -2.13 2.37
CA ILE A 105 -2.13 -1.78 2.86
C ILE A 105 -3.01 -1.52 1.64
N GLU A 106 -4.14 -2.22 1.56
CA GLU A 106 -5.24 -1.93 0.63
C GLU A 106 -6.21 -0.95 1.32
N TYR A 107 -6.50 0.17 0.64
CA TYR A 107 -7.39 1.21 1.14
C TYR A 107 -8.76 1.12 0.46
N PRO A 108 -9.84 1.46 1.18
CA PRO A 108 -11.19 1.51 0.62
C PRO A 108 -11.31 2.61 -0.45
N GLU A 109 -12.38 2.55 -1.24
CA GLU A 109 -12.68 3.63 -2.19
C GLU A 109 -12.83 4.97 -1.46
N HIS A 110 -12.58 6.07 -2.19
CA HIS A 110 -12.70 7.43 -1.64
C HIS A 110 -11.74 7.78 -0.48
N THR A 111 -10.70 6.98 -0.21
CA THR A 111 -9.61 7.33 0.74
C THR A 111 -8.81 8.58 0.34
N GLY A 112 -8.95 9.01 -0.91
CA GLY A 112 -8.35 10.23 -1.41
C GLY A 112 -7.73 10.07 -2.78
N SER A 113 -7.03 11.10 -3.22
CA SER A 113 -6.40 11.13 -4.54
C SER A 113 -5.24 12.11 -4.62
N ILE A 114 -4.45 11.96 -5.68
CA ILE A 114 -3.51 12.98 -6.14
C ILE A 114 -3.99 13.56 -7.48
N ILE A 115 -3.59 14.79 -7.76
CA ILE A 115 -3.81 15.42 -9.07
C ILE A 115 -2.46 15.58 -9.77
N VAL A 116 -2.34 15.00 -10.96
CA VAL A 116 -1.17 15.12 -11.85
C VAL A 116 -1.68 15.47 -13.23
N ASP A 117 -1.18 16.56 -13.83
CA ASP A 117 -1.61 17.07 -15.15
C ASP A 117 -3.13 17.18 -15.29
N ASN A 118 -3.77 17.79 -14.29
CA ASN A 118 -5.22 17.96 -14.18
C ASN A 118 -6.03 16.65 -14.18
N LYS A 119 -5.37 15.50 -14.04
CA LYS A 119 -6.01 14.19 -13.91
C LYS A 119 -5.94 13.71 -12.47
N GLN A 120 -7.09 13.23 -11.99
CA GLN A 120 -7.23 12.68 -10.65
C GLN A 120 -6.87 11.19 -10.63
N TYR A 121 -6.04 10.79 -9.67
CA TYR A 121 -5.63 9.40 -9.44
C TYR A 121 -5.99 8.99 -8.02
N SER A 122 -6.92 8.03 -7.87
CA SER A 122 -7.37 7.55 -6.57
C SER A 122 -6.30 6.76 -5.85
N PHE A 123 -6.16 6.97 -4.55
CA PHE A 123 -5.26 6.23 -3.69
C PHE A 123 -5.85 4.84 -3.39
N LYS A 124 -5.18 3.78 -3.85
CA LYS A 124 -5.68 2.39 -3.75
C LYS A 124 -4.88 1.53 -2.77
N GLN A 125 -3.56 1.66 -2.79
CA GLN A 125 -2.68 0.87 -1.93
C GLN A 125 -1.36 1.59 -1.67
N MET A 126 -0.68 1.15 -0.62
CA MET A 126 0.74 1.40 -0.39
C MET A 126 1.43 0.09 -0.04
N HIS A 127 2.68 -0.08 -0.43
CA HIS A 127 3.49 -1.25 -0.07
C HIS A 127 4.93 -0.86 0.20
N TRP A 128 5.66 -1.75 0.86
CA TRP A 128 7.04 -1.52 1.26
C TRP A 128 7.99 -2.49 0.58
N HIS A 129 9.16 -1.96 0.24
CA HIS A 129 10.33 -2.72 -0.19
C HIS A 129 11.47 -2.46 0.79
N SER A 130 12.25 -3.50 1.09
CA SER A 130 13.49 -3.38 1.84
C SER A 130 14.56 -4.27 1.20
N PRO A 131 15.71 -3.70 0.78
CA PRO A 131 16.06 -2.28 0.82
C PRO A 131 15.30 -1.43 -0.22
N SER A 132 15.58 -0.13 -0.30
CA SER A 132 14.99 0.76 -1.32
C SER A 132 15.26 0.22 -2.74
N GLU A 133 14.32 0.36 -3.67
CA GLU A 133 14.52 -0.06 -5.06
C GLU A 133 15.25 1.01 -5.88
N HIS A 134 14.78 2.25 -5.82
CA HIS A 134 15.45 3.42 -6.41
C HIS A 134 16.72 3.75 -5.64
N ARG A 135 17.67 4.40 -6.33
CA ARG A 135 18.86 4.97 -5.71
C ARG A 135 18.87 6.48 -5.89
N ILE A 136 19.60 7.18 -5.04
CA ILE A 136 19.89 8.60 -5.18
C ILE A 136 21.41 8.74 -5.25
N ASN A 137 21.92 9.22 -6.39
CA ASN A 137 23.36 9.35 -6.64
C ASN A 137 24.13 8.04 -6.34
N GLY A 138 23.56 6.91 -6.75
CA GLY A 138 24.14 5.59 -6.53
C GLY A 138 23.95 5.00 -5.13
N HIS A 139 23.40 5.77 -4.18
CA HIS A 139 23.14 5.31 -2.81
C HIS A 139 21.77 4.67 -2.69
N ARG A 140 21.74 3.51 -2.01
CA ARG A 140 20.52 2.77 -1.69
C ARG A 140 20.03 3.13 -0.29
#